data_AF-A0A257QAL8-F1
#
_entry.id   AF-A0A257QAL8-F1
#
_cell.length_a   1.000
_cell.length_b   1.000
_cell.length_c   1.000
_cell.angle_alpha   90.00
_cell.angle_beta   90.00
_cell.angle_gamma   90.00
#
_symmetry.space_group_name_H-M   'P 1'
#
loop_
_entity.id
_entity.type
_entity.pdbx_description
1 polymer ?
#
loop_
_entity_poly.entity_id
_entity_poly.type
_entity_poly.pdbx_seq_one_letter_code
_entity_poly.pdbx_strand_id
1 'polypeptide(L)'
;MLDQLRDAQENELNQGLRAQKAKADFAKGALKDLETKLTTDFTGALKGLGSQDSLYRRQVKLDDPETTVLDVSARAKTPTGHYSAQVIRLANATVLNGQANIAASINSTDVTTDVSSADGPSLSQLGIRDGAITLQGQRIAVSTTDTLKDLFTKISTATSGDIVATYSTGTDKVTFTSQSGANIVLNSANDTNLFKVFQMLSGGSTVTCSSKIGFVNTGDPMATSTLKGIGSVSATGSFTINGQTITYDKTQ
;
A
#
# COMPACT_ATOMS: atom_id res chain seq x y z
N MET A 1 14.80 -34.79 -84.15
CA MET A 1 15.88 -35.76 -83.82
C MET A 1 17.06 -35.10 -83.12
N LEU A 2 17.65 -34.00 -83.63
CA LEU A 2 18.75 -33.31 -82.96
C LEU A 2 18.37 -32.72 -81.59
N ASP A 3 17.21 -32.04 -81.48
CA ASP A 3 16.74 -31.49 -80.20
C ASP A 3 16.47 -32.57 -79.14
N GLN A 4 15.88 -33.71 -79.55
CA GLN A 4 15.65 -34.84 -78.63
C GLN A 4 16.94 -35.45 -78.09
N LEU A 5 18.02 -35.44 -78.87
CA LEU A 5 19.32 -35.95 -78.44
C LEU A 5 19.99 -34.98 -77.45
N ARG A 6 19.87 -33.67 -77.68
CA ARG A 6 20.36 -32.63 -76.76
C ARG A 6 19.62 -32.68 -75.43
N ASP A 7 18.29 -32.77 -75.46
CA ASP A 7 17.47 -32.83 -74.26
C ASP A 7 17.74 -34.10 -73.43
N ALA A 8 18.02 -35.23 -74.09
CA ALA A 8 18.42 -36.46 -73.40
C ALA A 8 19.78 -36.33 -72.70
N GLN A 9 20.79 -35.76 -73.36
CA GLN A 9 22.11 -35.53 -72.77
C GLN A 9 22.07 -34.52 -71.61
N GLU A 10 21.31 -33.43 -71.75
CA GLU A 10 21.12 -32.46 -70.67
C GLU A 10 20.39 -33.08 -69.48
N ASN A 11 19.41 -33.95 -69.71
CA ASN A 11 18.70 -34.65 -68.64
C ASN A 11 19.62 -35.63 -67.88
N GLU A 12 20.45 -36.41 -68.57
CA GLU A 12 21.42 -37.31 -67.93
C GLU A 12 22.46 -36.54 -67.10
N LEU A 13 23.02 -35.46 -67.66
CA LEU A 13 23.95 -34.59 -66.95
C LEU A 13 23.30 -33.98 -65.70
N ASN A 14 22.07 -33.44 -65.83
CA ASN A 14 21.33 -32.85 -64.73
C ASN A 14 20.99 -33.89 -63.64
N GLN A 15 20.70 -35.15 -64.01
CA GLN A 15 20.52 -36.23 -63.05
C GLN A 15 21.84 -36.57 -62.32
N GLY A 16 22.96 -36.60 -63.02
CA GLY A 16 24.29 -36.79 -62.44
C GLY A 16 24.66 -35.70 -61.43
N LEU A 17 24.45 -34.43 -61.77
CA LEU A 17 24.68 -33.31 -60.85
C LEU A 17 23.75 -33.37 -59.63
N ARG A 18 22.48 -33.73 -59.81
CA ARG A 18 21.53 -33.90 -58.69
C ARG A 18 21.96 -35.02 -57.75
N ALA A 19 22.43 -36.15 -58.29
CA ALA A 19 22.93 -37.26 -57.49
C ALA A 19 24.20 -36.89 -56.71
N GLN A 20 25.14 -36.16 -57.34
CA GLN A 20 26.34 -35.66 -56.67
C GLN A 20 26.00 -34.65 -55.58
N LYS A 21 25.06 -33.73 -55.84
CA LYS A 21 24.56 -32.77 -54.84
C LYS A 21 23.92 -33.47 -53.65
N ALA A 22 23.05 -34.46 -53.89
CA ALA A 22 22.44 -35.25 -52.83
C ALA A 22 23.48 -35.97 -51.96
N LYS A 23 24.53 -36.54 -52.58
CA LYS A 23 25.64 -37.17 -51.86
C LYS A 23 26.44 -36.17 -51.02
N ALA A 24 26.70 -34.98 -51.56
CA ALA A 24 27.39 -33.90 -50.85
C ALA A 24 26.56 -33.37 -49.67
N ASP A 25 25.24 -33.19 -49.86
CA ASP A 25 24.33 -32.74 -48.82
C ASP A 25 24.20 -33.79 -47.69
N PHE A 26 24.14 -35.08 -48.03
CA PHE A 26 24.18 -36.17 -47.05
C PHE A 26 25.49 -36.17 -46.24
N ALA A 27 26.63 -36.07 -46.91
CA ALA A 27 27.94 -36.03 -46.25
C ALA A 27 28.07 -34.81 -45.33
N LYS A 28 27.57 -33.64 -45.76
CA LYS A 28 27.52 -32.41 -44.96
C LYS A 28 26.64 -32.58 -43.72
N GLY A 29 25.49 -33.23 -43.87
CA GLY A 29 24.61 -33.58 -42.74
C GLY A 29 25.32 -34.48 -41.72
N ALA A 30 25.93 -35.57 -42.19
CA ALA A 30 26.65 -36.50 -41.32
C ALA A 30 27.83 -35.83 -40.59
N LEU A 31 28.56 -34.93 -41.25
CA LEU A 31 29.65 -34.17 -40.62
C LEU A 31 29.14 -33.21 -39.55
N LYS A 32 28.01 -32.53 -39.78
CA LYS A 32 27.39 -31.64 -38.79
C LYS A 32 26.88 -32.42 -37.57
N ASP A 33 26.32 -33.61 -37.78
CA ASP A 33 25.89 -34.49 -36.69
C ASP A 33 27.09 -34.97 -35.86
N LEU A 34 28.19 -35.33 -36.53
CA LEU A 34 29.44 -35.72 -35.87
C LEU A 34 30.03 -34.56 -35.07
N GLU A 35 30.06 -33.36 -35.63
CA GLU A 35 30.52 -32.14 -34.95
C GLU A 35 29.69 -31.89 -33.68
N THR A 36 28.36 -32.01 -33.76
CA THR A 36 27.46 -31.83 -32.62
C THR A 36 27.77 -32.86 -31.51
N LYS A 37 27.91 -34.14 -31.86
CA LYS A 37 28.22 -35.21 -30.89
C LYS A 37 29.58 -35.02 -30.22
N LEU A 38 30.60 -34.57 -30.95
CA LEU A 38 31.94 -34.38 -30.40
C LEU A 38 32.03 -33.13 -29.51
N THR A 39 31.44 -32.02 -29.95
CA THR A 39 31.61 -30.72 -29.29
C THR A 39 30.61 -30.49 -28.17
N THR A 40 29.34 -30.83 -28.38
CA THR A 40 28.29 -30.61 -27.38
C THR A 40 28.26 -31.76 -26.39
N ASP A 41 28.13 -32.99 -26.89
CA ASP A 41 27.86 -34.12 -26.00
C ASP A 41 29.13 -34.63 -25.34
N PHE A 42 30.13 -35.02 -26.13
CA PHE A 42 31.35 -35.63 -25.60
C PHE A 42 32.22 -34.63 -24.84
N THR A 43 32.53 -33.48 -25.44
CA THR A 43 33.34 -32.46 -24.75
C THR A 43 32.58 -31.85 -23.57
N GLY A 44 31.26 -31.70 -23.66
CA GLY A 44 30.42 -31.25 -22.54
C GLY A 44 30.44 -32.24 -21.37
N ALA A 45 30.28 -33.53 -21.64
CA ALA A 45 30.38 -34.59 -20.63
C ALA A 45 31.77 -34.62 -19.98
N LEU A 46 32.84 -34.48 -20.77
CA LEU A 46 34.21 -34.44 -20.26
C LEU A 46 34.47 -33.23 -19.35
N LYS A 47 33.94 -32.05 -19.72
CA LYS A 47 34.00 -30.85 -18.87
C LYS A 47 33.23 -31.02 -17.57
N GLY A 48 32.04 -31.64 -17.61
CA GLY A 48 31.27 -31.95 -16.40
C GLY A 48 32.01 -32.88 -15.44
N LEU A 49 32.62 -33.94 -15.98
CA LEU A 49 33.42 -34.90 -15.22
C LEU A 49 34.73 -34.29 -14.69
N GLY A 50 35.35 -33.39 -15.46
CA GLY A 50 36.58 -32.69 -15.09
C GLY A 50 36.38 -31.51 -14.14
N SER A 51 35.14 -31.11 -13.84
CA SER A 51 34.90 -30.04 -12.87
C SER A 51 35.24 -30.51 -11.46
N GLN A 52 36.12 -29.80 -10.76
CA GLN A 52 36.48 -30.17 -9.38
C GLN A 52 35.23 -30.21 -8.48
N ASP A 53 34.25 -29.34 -8.74
CA ASP A 53 33.01 -29.29 -7.96
C ASP A 53 32.19 -30.58 -8.07
N SER A 54 32.24 -31.31 -9.19
CA SER A 54 31.56 -32.60 -9.34
C SER A 54 32.25 -33.71 -8.52
N LEU A 55 33.58 -33.67 -8.44
CA LEU A 55 34.39 -34.63 -7.67
C LEU A 55 34.32 -34.40 -6.16
N TYR A 56 34.10 -33.15 -5.73
CA TYR A 56 34.02 -32.78 -4.32
C TYR A 56 32.59 -32.51 -3.83
N ARG A 57 31.56 -32.97 -4.56
CA ARG A 57 30.16 -32.80 -4.16
C ARG A 57 29.93 -33.39 -2.78
N ARG A 58 29.04 -32.73 -2.03
CA ARG A 58 28.61 -33.18 -0.71
C ARG A 58 27.15 -33.55 -0.75
N GLN A 59 26.83 -34.63 -0.06
CA GLN A 59 25.47 -35.01 0.28
C GLN A 59 25.27 -34.71 1.75
N VAL A 60 24.14 -34.09 2.06
CA VAL A 60 23.71 -33.88 3.44
C VAL A 60 22.65 -34.94 3.75
N LYS A 61 22.74 -35.51 4.95
CA LYS A 61 21.70 -36.35 5.53
C LYS A 61 21.30 -35.71 6.85
N LEU A 62 20.02 -35.43 7.00
CA LEU A 62 19.45 -35.00 8.28
C LEU A 62 19.08 -36.24 9.09
N ASP A 63 19.31 -36.18 10.40
CA ASP A 63 18.91 -37.24 11.33
C ASP A 63 17.38 -37.32 11.46
N ASP A 64 16.71 -36.17 11.35
CA ASP A 64 15.25 -36.05 11.17
C ASP A 64 14.96 -35.53 9.75
N PRO A 65 14.60 -36.42 8.80
CA PRO A 65 14.36 -36.02 7.41
C PRO A 65 13.04 -35.27 7.20
N GLU A 66 12.12 -35.27 8.17
CA GLU A 66 10.80 -34.64 8.07
C GLU A 66 10.74 -33.24 8.72
N THR A 67 11.88 -32.72 9.17
CA THR A 67 11.93 -31.39 9.79
C THR A 67 11.53 -30.30 8.79
N THR A 68 10.59 -29.46 9.19
CA THR A 68 10.15 -28.28 8.42
C THR A 68 10.87 -27.01 8.86
N VAL A 69 11.71 -27.09 9.89
CA VAL A 69 12.38 -25.94 10.54
C VAL A 69 13.70 -25.60 9.86
N LEU A 70 14.32 -26.56 9.18
CA LEU A 70 15.64 -26.43 8.57
C LEU A 70 15.65 -27.08 7.19
N ASP A 71 16.23 -26.38 6.22
CA ASP A 71 16.73 -26.96 4.99
C ASP A 71 18.26 -26.80 4.97
N VAL A 72 18.99 -27.86 4.64
CA VAL A 72 20.45 -27.90 4.78
C VAL A 72 21.07 -28.38 3.48
N SER A 73 21.97 -27.56 2.95
CA SER A 73 22.79 -27.90 1.79
C SER A 73 24.27 -27.68 2.10
N ALA A 74 25.14 -28.46 1.46
CA ALA A 74 26.58 -28.32 1.58
C ALA A 74 27.19 -28.08 0.19
N ARG A 75 28.05 -27.07 0.09
CA ARG A 75 28.78 -26.78 -1.15
C ARG A 75 29.92 -27.78 -1.34
N ALA A 76 30.43 -27.88 -2.57
CA ALA A 76 31.62 -28.69 -2.84
C ALA A 76 32.77 -28.28 -1.90
N LYS A 77 33.57 -29.26 -1.48
CA LYS A 77 34.72 -29.08 -0.56
C LYS A 77 34.38 -28.64 0.87
N THR A 78 33.10 -28.54 1.27
CA THR A 78 32.73 -28.41 2.70
C THR A 78 33.37 -29.56 3.49
N PRO A 79 33.97 -29.32 4.67
CA PRO A 79 34.53 -30.39 5.49
C PRO A 79 33.47 -31.46 5.80
N THR A 80 33.89 -32.72 5.85
CA THR A 80 33.00 -33.83 6.20
C THR A 80 32.95 -33.99 7.70
N GLY A 81 31.76 -34.23 8.24
CA GLY A 81 31.57 -34.51 9.66
C GLY A 81 30.10 -34.44 10.04
N HIS A 82 29.84 -34.68 11.32
CA HIS A 82 28.54 -34.47 11.93
C HIS A 82 28.44 -33.02 12.42
N TYR A 83 27.36 -32.34 12.06
CA TYR A 83 27.08 -30.98 12.47
C TYR A 83 25.77 -30.98 13.26
N SER A 84 25.84 -30.52 14.51
CA SER A 84 24.65 -30.33 15.35
C SER A 84 24.24 -28.86 15.34
N ALA A 85 22.99 -28.58 14.98
CA ALA A 85 22.39 -27.26 15.10
C ALA A 85 21.09 -27.36 15.91
N GLN A 86 20.91 -26.45 16.87
CA GLN A 86 19.68 -26.33 17.64
C GLN A 86 19.01 -24.99 17.28
N VAL A 87 17.81 -25.05 16.70
CA VAL A 87 17.02 -23.85 16.42
C VAL A 87 16.20 -23.51 17.65
N ILE A 88 16.63 -22.50 18.40
CA ILE A 88 15.93 -22.07 19.62
C ILE A 88 14.77 -21.13 19.27
N ARG A 89 14.95 -20.25 18.27
CA ARG A 89 13.94 -19.30 17.77
C ARG A 89 14.19 -18.99 16.29
N LEU A 90 13.11 -18.81 15.53
CA LEU A 90 13.18 -18.25 14.19
C LEU A 90 13.34 -16.72 14.26
N ALA A 91 14.05 -16.17 13.29
CA ALA A 91 14.08 -14.73 13.10
C ALA A 91 12.66 -14.27 12.67
N ASN A 92 12.08 -13.35 13.43
CA ASN A 92 10.81 -12.73 13.10
C ASN A 92 11.07 -11.33 12.54
N ALA A 93 10.35 -10.95 11.49
CA ALA A 93 10.35 -9.57 11.05
C ALA A 93 9.62 -8.68 12.07
N THR A 94 10.14 -7.48 12.32
CA THR A 94 9.41 -6.46 13.08
C THR A 94 8.24 -5.95 12.25
N VAL A 95 7.04 -5.93 12.84
CA VAL A 95 5.84 -5.35 12.22
C VAL A 95 5.38 -4.16 13.06
N LEU A 96 5.22 -3.00 12.43
CA LEU A 96 4.57 -1.84 13.02
C LEU A 96 3.10 -1.83 12.59
N ASN A 97 2.21 -2.11 13.53
CA ASN A 97 0.77 -1.98 13.31
C ASN A 97 0.30 -0.63 13.84
N GLY A 98 -0.19 0.23 12.95
CA GLY A 98 -0.85 1.47 13.34
C GLY A 98 -2.17 1.19 14.07
N GLN A 99 -2.55 2.07 14.99
CA GLN A 99 -3.91 2.06 15.53
C GLN A 99 -4.85 2.80 14.59
N ALA A 100 -6.12 2.38 14.55
CA ALA A 100 -7.17 3.21 13.97
C ALA A 100 -7.43 4.44 14.87
N ASN A 101 -7.91 5.53 14.28
CA ASN A 101 -8.33 6.73 15.01
C ASN A 101 -7.21 7.37 15.88
N ILE A 102 -6.09 7.69 15.22
CA ILE A 102 -4.96 8.38 15.84
C ILE A 102 -5.15 9.89 16.00
N ALA A 103 -6.24 10.45 15.46
CA ALA A 103 -6.57 11.85 15.68
C ALA A 103 -7.16 12.07 17.09
N ALA A 104 -6.75 13.15 17.73
CA ALA A 104 -7.38 13.66 18.94
C ALA A 104 -8.75 14.27 18.61
N SER A 105 -9.64 14.30 19.61
CA SER A 105 -10.92 14.99 19.50
C SER A 105 -10.69 16.49 19.25
N ILE A 106 -11.56 17.13 18.46
CA ILE A 106 -11.41 18.55 18.12
C ILE A 106 -11.61 19.51 19.31
N ASN A 107 -12.22 19.03 20.39
CA ASN A 107 -12.37 19.77 21.64
C ASN A 107 -12.30 18.81 22.85
N SER A 108 -12.03 19.35 24.04
CA SER A 108 -11.95 18.57 25.29
C SER A 108 -13.29 18.42 26.02
N THR A 109 -14.28 19.24 25.67
CA THR A 109 -15.64 19.18 26.20
C THR A 109 -16.67 19.22 25.08
N ASP A 110 -17.88 18.74 25.35
CA ASP A 110 -18.99 18.85 24.41
C ASP A 110 -19.30 20.33 24.12
N VAL A 111 -19.80 20.61 22.92
CA VAL A 111 -20.15 21.96 22.48
C VAL A 111 -21.63 21.99 22.10
N THR A 112 -22.39 22.91 22.69
CA THR A 112 -23.80 23.17 22.40
C THR A 112 -24.03 24.67 22.23
N THR A 113 -25.28 25.07 21.98
CA THR A 113 -25.68 26.49 21.96
C THR A 113 -25.84 27.08 23.36
N ASP A 114 -25.67 26.30 24.44
CA ASP A 114 -25.86 26.79 25.80
C ASP A 114 -24.79 27.81 26.19
N VAL A 115 -25.17 28.84 26.95
CA VAL A 115 -24.24 29.92 27.35
C VAL A 115 -23.04 29.36 28.12
N SER A 116 -23.24 28.34 28.95
CA SER A 116 -22.19 27.66 29.73
C SER A 116 -21.34 26.65 28.93
N SER A 117 -21.72 26.34 27.68
CA SER A 117 -20.92 25.48 26.82
C SER A 117 -19.58 26.13 26.48
N ALA A 118 -18.53 25.33 26.32
CA ALA A 118 -17.29 25.79 25.71
C ALA A 118 -17.55 26.27 24.27
N ASP A 119 -16.74 27.20 23.78
CA ASP A 119 -16.89 27.74 22.42
C ASP A 119 -16.44 26.74 21.34
N GLY A 120 -15.51 25.85 21.69
CA GLY A 120 -14.88 24.91 20.75
C GLY A 120 -13.82 25.59 19.86
N PRO A 121 -13.24 24.85 18.88
CA PRO A 121 -12.23 25.39 17.98
C PRO A 121 -12.84 26.43 17.02
N SER A 122 -11.99 27.30 16.48
CA SER A 122 -12.37 28.15 15.35
C SER A 122 -12.60 27.32 14.09
N LEU A 123 -13.47 27.79 13.21
CA LEU A 123 -13.75 27.10 11.95
C LEU A 123 -12.51 27.01 11.04
N SER A 124 -11.60 28.00 11.11
CA SER A 124 -10.30 27.93 10.43
C SER A 124 -9.43 26.77 10.91
N GLN A 125 -9.44 26.46 12.21
CA GLN A 125 -8.71 25.30 12.75
C GLN A 125 -9.27 23.98 12.23
N LEU A 126 -10.55 23.94 11.82
CA LEU A 126 -11.17 22.78 11.19
C LEU A 126 -10.99 22.75 9.66
N GLY A 127 -10.26 23.71 9.08
CA GLY A 127 -10.09 23.84 7.62
C GLY A 127 -11.36 24.30 6.89
N ILE A 128 -12.34 24.85 7.61
CA ILE A 128 -13.56 25.42 7.05
C ILE A 128 -13.24 26.84 6.55
N ARG A 129 -13.78 27.18 5.37
CA ARG A 129 -13.55 28.46 4.69
C ARG A 129 -14.72 29.42 4.87
N ASP A 130 -14.42 30.71 4.74
CA ASP A 130 -15.43 31.77 4.69
C ASP A 130 -16.45 31.50 3.57
N GLY A 131 -17.69 31.91 3.80
CA GLY A 131 -18.75 31.82 2.81
C GLY A 131 -20.10 31.73 3.47
N ALA A 132 -20.97 30.87 2.93
CA ALA A 132 -22.25 30.58 3.54
C ALA A 132 -22.61 29.11 3.30
N ILE A 133 -23.48 28.61 4.16
CA ILE A 133 -24.18 27.35 3.96
C ILE A 133 -25.67 27.59 3.76
N THR A 134 -26.34 26.62 3.18
CA THR A 134 -27.79 26.58 3.05
C THR A 134 -28.30 25.38 3.84
N LEU A 135 -29.20 25.65 4.79
CA LEU A 135 -29.77 24.66 5.70
C LEU A 135 -31.26 24.93 5.84
N GLN A 136 -32.11 23.95 5.50
CA GLN A 136 -33.58 24.12 5.49
C GLN A 136 -34.03 25.36 4.67
N GLY A 137 -33.35 25.61 3.55
CA GLY A 137 -33.62 26.77 2.69
C GLY A 137 -33.13 28.12 3.25
N GLN A 138 -32.58 28.16 4.46
CA GLN A 138 -32.02 29.35 5.07
C GLN A 138 -30.53 29.47 4.75
N ARG A 139 -30.09 30.67 4.36
CA ARG A 139 -28.70 30.96 4.06
C ARG A 139 -28.00 31.51 5.30
N ILE A 140 -26.97 30.82 5.77
CA ILE A 140 -26.25 31.13 7.01
C ILE A 140 -24.81 31.49 6.67
N ALA A 141 -24.37 32.68 7.09
CA ALA A 141 -23.00 33.13 6.90
C ALA A 141 -22.03 32.34 7.80
N VAL A 142 -20.90 31.95 7.24
CA VAL A 142 -19.84 31.18 7.91
C VAL A 142 -18.54 31.98 7.79
N SER A 143 -17.92 32.29 8.93
CA SER A 143 -16.60 32.92 9.02
C SER A 143 -15.58 31.97 9.63
N THR A 144 -14.37 31.99 9.10
CA THR A 144 -13.18 31.32 9.62
C THR A 144 -12.85 31.70 11.06
N THR A 145 -13.27 32.90 11.49
CA THR A 145 -13.11 33.40 12.86
C THR A 145 -14.20 32.91 13.81
N ASP A 146 -15.31 32.39 13.29
CA ASP A 146 -16.36 31.83 14.14
C ASP A 146 -15.81 30.62 14.89
N THR A 147 -16.28 30.43 16.11
CA THR A 147 -16.10 29.18 16.84
C THR A 147 -17.17 28.16 16.44
N LEU A 148 -17.00 26.90 16.85
CA LEU A 148 -18.01 25.87 16.65
C LEU A 148 -19.35 26.24 17.31
N LYS A 149 -19.32 26.85 18.50
CA LYS A 149 -20.50 27.37 19.19
C LYS A 149 -21.15 28.55 18.46
N ASP A 150 -20.36 29.47 17.91
CA ASP A 150 -20.90 30.58 17.10
C ASP A 150 -21.67 30.04 15.89
N LEU A 151 -21.11 29.04 15.20
CA LEU A 151 -21.78 28.38 14.10
C LEU A 151 -23.11 27.74 14.54
N PHE A 152 -23.11 27.01 15.66
CA PHE A 152 -24.33 26.38 16.18
C PHE A 152 -25.39 27.42 16.54
N THR A 153 -24.98 28.54 17.12
CA THR A 153 -25.85 29.66 17.47
C THR A 153 -26.42 30.31 16.21
N LYS A 154 -25.61 30.52 15.16
CA LYS A 154 -26.06 31.05 13.87
C LYS A 154 -27.05 30.12 13.18
N ILE A 155 -26.82 28.81 13.22
CA ILE A 155 -27.74 27.79 12.70
C ILE A 155 -29.08 27.83 13.44
N SER A 156 -29.05 27.79 14.77
CA SER A 156 -30.26 27.85 15.59
C SER A 156 -31.03 29.14 15.32
N THR A 157 -30.34 30.29 15.29
CA THR A 157 -30.97 31.60 15.03
C THR A 157 -31.62 31.67 13.65
N ALA A 158 -30.91 31.25 12.60
CA ALA A 158 -31.43 31.31 11.22
C ALA A 158 -32.61 30.36 10.98
N THR A 159 -32.70 29.28 11.76
CA THR A 159 -33.78 28.29 11.69
C THR A 159 -34.86 28.51 12.76
N SER A 160 -34.85 29.65 13.44
CA SER A 160 -35.80 29.99 14.52
C SER A 160 -35.85 28.93 15.64
N GLY A 161 -34.71 28.28 15.92
CA GLY A 161 -34.58 27.23 16.92
C GLY A 161 -34.97 25.83 16.46
N ASP A 162 -35.44 25.65 15.21
CA ASP A 162 -35.82 24.32 14.74
C ASP A 162 -34.61 23.39 14.63
N ILE A 163 -33.46 23.87 14.14
CA ILE A 163 -32.25 23.05 14.08
C ILE A 163 -31.35 23.36 15.27
N VAL A 164 -31.14 22.34 16.11
CA VAL A 164 -30.16 22.37 17.20
C VAL A 164 -28.94 21.57 16.77
N ALA A 165 -27.77 22.21 16.84
CA ALA A 165 -26.49 21.59 16.55
C ALA A 165 -25.72 21.34 17.85
N THR A 166 -25.10 20.17 17.95
CA THR A 166 -24.27 19.76 19.09
C THR A 166 -23.02 19.05 18.62
N TYR A 167 -21.98 19.08 19.44
CA TYR A 167 -20.77 18.29 19.29
C TYR A 167 -20.56 17.46 20.56
N SER A 168 -20.26 16.17 20.39
CA SER A 168 -19.90 15.29 21.50
C SER A 168 -18.44 14.81 21.39
N THR A 169 -17.69 14.97 22.47
CA THR A 169 -16.32 14.50 22.63
C THR A 169 -16.20 12.98 22.65
N GLY A 170 -17.24 12.29 23.13
CA GLY A 170 -17.27 10.83 23.20
C GLY A 170 -17.30 10.18 21.81
N THR A 171 -18.05 10.77 20.89
CA THR A 171 -18.13 10.30 19.50
C THR A 171 -17.21 11.07 18.55
N ASP A 172 -16.75 12.26 18.94
CA ASP A 172 -16.02 13.24 18.13
C ASP A 172 -16.78 13.61 16.84
N LYS A 173 -18.07 13.92 17.01
CA LYS A 173 -19.00 14.19 15.91
C LYS A 173 -19.90 15.37 16.21
N VAL A 174 -20.30 16.05 15.15
CA VAL A 174 -21.38 17.04 15.15
C VAL A 174 -22.70 16.36 14.76
N THR A 175 -23.77 16.71 15.47
CA THR A 175 -25.13 16.25 15.23
C THR A 175 -26.07 17.44 15.12
N PHE A 176 -26.86 17.47 14.06
CA PHE A 176 -27.98 18.38 13.88
C PHE A 176 -29.29 17.63 14.12
N THR A 177 -30.18 18.23 14.90
CA THR A 177 -31.50 17.68 15.21
C THR A 177 -32.58 18.72 14.93
N SER A 178 -33.59 18.34 14.15
CA SER A 178 -34.79 19.13 13.91
C SER A 178 -35.79 18.89 15.04
N GLN A 179 -36.17 19.95 15.75
CA GLN A 179 -37.13 19.91 16.85
C GLN A 179 -38.56 19.67 16.35
N SER A 180 -38.90 20.15 15.15
CA SER A 180 -40.18 19.87 14.51
C SER A 180 -40.30 18.44 13.95
N GLY A 181 -39.19 17.70 13.90
CA GLY A 181 -39.15 16.37 13.29
C GLY A 181 -39.08 16.39 11.76
N ALA A 182 -38.90 17.56 11.14
CA ALA A 182 -38.74 17.69 9.70
C ALA A 182 -37.40 17.10 9.22
N ASN A 183 -37.38 16.64 7.97
CA ASN A 183 -36.14 16.21 7.33
C ASN A 183 -35.16 17.39 7.24
N ILE A 184 -33.90 17.13 7.58
CA ILE A 184 -32.84 18.13 7.49
C ILE A 184 -32.25 18.09 6.07
N VAL A 185 -32.45 19.17 5.33
CA VAL A 185 -31.87 19.37 4.00
C VAL A 185 -30.63 20.24 4.12
N LEU A 186 -29.48 19.64 3.81
CA LEU A 186 -28.20 20.32 3.68
C LEU A 186 -27.96 20.71 2.22
N ASN A 187 -27.23 21.81 2.05
CA ASN A 187 -26.46 22.16 0.86
C ASN A 187 -27.22 22.90 -0.26
N SER A 188 -26.44 23.75 -0.93
CA SER A 188 -26.66 24.37 -2.24
C SER A 188 -25.35 24.27 -3.02
N ALA A 189 -25.40 24.28 -4.36
CA ALA A 189 -24.19 24.15 -5.20
C ALA A 189 -23.09 25.19 -4.89
N ASN A 190 -23.45 26.31 -4.26
CA ASN A 190 -22.57 27.44 -3.93
C ASN A 190 -22.21 27.55 -2.44
N ASP A 191 -22.44 26.50 -1.65
CA ASP A 191 -22.10 26.52 -0.23
C ASP A 191 -20.60 26.30 0.01
N THR A 192 -20.12 26.82 1.15
CA THR A 192 -18.75 26.57 1.62
C THR A 192 -18.52 25.09 1.95
N ASN A 193 -17.28 24.72 2.26
CA ASN A 193 -16.87 23.32 2.49
C ASN A 193 -17.33 22.71 3.83
N LEU A 194 -18.14 23.41 4.64
CA LEU A 194 -18.52 22.98 5.99
C LEU A 194 -19.08 21.55 6.05
N PHE A 195 -20.11 21.25 5.25
CA PHE A 195 -20.72 19.91 5.25
C PHE A 195 -19.80 18.82 4.72
N LYS A 196 -18.79 19.18 3.91
CA LYS A 196 -17.74 18.25 3.47
C LYS A 196 -16.78 17.94 4.61
N VAL A 197 -16.35 18.95 5.36
CA VAL A 197 -15.51 18.78 6.56
C VAL A 197 -16.23 17.91 7.60
N PHE A 198 -17.51 18.18 7.86
CA PHE A 198 -18.32 17.38 8.77
C PHE A 198 -18.76 16.03 8.17
N GLN A 199 -18.53 15.79 6.89
CA GLN A 199 -18.97 14.58 6.18
C GLN A 199 -20.46 14.28 6.41
N MET A 200 -21.29 15.32 6.28
CA MET A 200 -22.73 15.26 6.51
C MET A 200 -23.48 15.35 5.18
N LEU A 201 -24.58 14.62 5.10
CA LEU A 201 -25.53 14.64 3.98
C LEU A 201 -26.94 14.87 4.54
N SER A 202 -27.83 15.42 3.71
CA SER A 202 -29.25 15.56 4.05
C SER A 202 -29.84 14.22 4.52
N GLY A 203 -30.79 14.28 5.45
CA GLY A 203 -31.36 13.08 6.05
C GLY A 203 -32.69 13.34 6.75
N GLY A 204 -33.04 12.46 7.68
CA GLY A 204 -34.25 12.60 8.49
C GLY A 204 -34.16 13.76 9.49
N SER A 205 -34.92 13.68 10.58
CA SER A 205 -34.93 14.68 11.64
C SER A 205 -33.63 14.78 12.45
N THR A 206 -32.68 13.88 12.21
CA THR A 206 -31.35 13.95 12.79
C THR A 206 -30.31 13.59 11.73
N VAL A 207 -29.29 14.43 11.61
CA VAL A 207 -28.14 14.21 10.73
C VAL A 207 -26.89 14.33 11.57
N THR A 208 -25.98 13.35 11.45
CA THR A 208 -24.73 13.30 12.21
C THR A 208 -23.57 13.06 11.26
N CYS A 209 -22.38 13.54 11.60
CA CYS A 209 -21.16 13.21 10.87
C CYS A 209 -21.03 11.70 10.63
N SER A 210 -20.70 11.29 9.41
CA SER A 210 -20.49 9.88 9.09
C SER A 210 -19.28 9.31 9.84
N SER A 211 -18.23 10.11 10.01
CA SER A 211 -16.98 9.77 10.69
C SER A 211 -16.64 10.79 11.79
N LYS A 212 -15.62 10.47 12.58
CA LYS A 212 -15.02 11.44 13.51
C LYS A 212 -14.42 12.60 12.72
N ILE A 213 -14.53 13.81 13.27
CA ILE A 213 -14.08 15.03 12.59
C ILE A 213 -12.71 15.53 13.06
N GLY A 214 -12.15 14.93 14.10
CA GLY A 214 -10.75 15.06 14.46
C GLY A 214 -9.86 14.57 13.31
N PHE A 215 -8.81 15.34 13.03
CA PHE A 215 -7.84 15.04 12.00
C PHE A 215 -6.42 15.14 12.58
N VAL A 216 -5.43 14.63 11.85
CA VAL A 216 -4.01 14.78 12.16
C VAL A 216 -3.42 15.78 11.19
N ASN A 217 -2.70 16.78 11.69
CA ASN A 217 -1.96 17.70 10.84
C ASN A 217 -0.54 17.17 10.62
N THR A 218 -0.29 16.56 9.46
CA THR A 218 1.02 16.01 9.10
C THR A 218 2.06 17.07 8.72
N GLY A 219 1.66 18.34 8.62
CA GLY A 219 2.56 19.46 8.38
C GLY A 219 3.09 20.12 9.65
N ASP A 220 2.51 19.79 10.81
CA ASP A 220 2.91 20.34 12.11
C ASP A 220 3.80 19.34 12.87
N PRO A 221 4.67 19.82 13.79
CA PRO A 221 5.39 18.95 14.71
C PRO A 221 4.46 17.99 15.46
N MET A 222 4.96 16.81 15.82
CA MET A 222 4.12 15.78 16.47
C MET A 222 3.38 16.31 17.71
N ALA A 223 4.00 17.21 18.46
CA ALA A 223 3.43 17.83 19.66
C ALA A 223 2.15 18.64 19.40
N THR A 224 1.99 19.22 18.20
CA THR A 224 0.86 20.07 17.81
C THR A 224 0.01 19.50 16.69
N SER A 225 0.45 18.39 16.06
CA SER A 225 -0.20 17.66 14.96
C SER A 225 -1.54 16.99 15.28
N THR A 226 -2.18 17.36 16.41
CA THR A 226 -3.48 16.81 16.86
C THR A 226 -3.49 15.27 16.96
N LEU A 227 -2.33 14.66 17.21
CA LEU A 227 -2.21 13.22 17.49
C LEU A 227 -2.73 12.87 18.89
N LYS A 228 -3.57 11.85 18.96
CA LYS A 228 -4.06 11.28 20.21
C LYS A 228 -2.92 10.60 20.96
N GLY A 229 -2.89 10.79 22.28
CA GLY A 229 -1.95 10.07 23.16
C GLY A 229 -0.50 10.55 23.05
N ILE A 230 -0.24 11.67 22.36
CA ILE A 230 1.12 12.20 22.22
C ILE A 230 1.74 12.55 23.58
N GLY A 231 0.94 12.98 24.56
CA GLY A 231 1.43 13.37 25.89
C GLY A 231 2.23 12.30 26.63
N SER A 232 2.01 11.01 26.33
CA SER A 232 2.69 9.89 27.00
C SER A 232 4.03 9.51 26.36
N VAL A 233 4.35 10.04 25.19
CA VAL A 233 5.61 9.71 24.49
C VAL A 233 6.73 10.65 24.99
N SER A 234 8.00 10.25 24.97
CA SER A 234 9.12 11.16 25.34
C SER A 234 9.30 12.28 24.29
N ALA A 235 9.80 13.46 24.68
CA ALA A 235 10.02 14.59 23.76
C ALA A 235 10.95 14.20 22.59
N THR A 236 12.00 13.46 22.90
CA THR A 236 12.90 12.82 21.93
C THR A 236 13.04 11.35 22.27
N GLY A 237 13.42 10.54 21.29
CA GLY A 237 13.69 9.13 21.51
C GLY A 237 14.25 8.44 20.27
N SER A 238 14.46 7.14 20.38
CA SER A 238 14.89 6.33 19.25
C SER A 238 14.33 4.92 19.33
N PHE A 239 14.20 4.30 18.17
CA PHE A 239 13.85 2.89 18.02
C PHE A 239 14.59 2.31 16.82
N THR A 240 14.76 0.99 16.79
CA THR A 240 15.52 0.33 15.72
C THR A 240 14.58 -0.45 14.79
N ILE A 241 14.70 -0.24 13.49
CA ILE A 241 14.10 -1.10 12.46
C ILE A 241 15.24 -1.75 11.67
N ASN A 242 15.27 -3.09 11.62
CA ASN A 242 16.27 -3.85 10.87
C ASN A 242 17.73 -3.47 11.20
N GLY A 243 18.01 -3.22 12.48
CA GLY A 243 19.34 -2.78 12.94
C GLY A 243 19.66 -1.30 12.71
N GLN A 244 18.81 -0.56 11.97
CA GLN A 244 18.96 0.87 11.76
C GLN A 244 18.24 1.64 12.87
N THR A 245 18.96 2.56 13.51
CA THR A 245 18.39 3.44 14.53
C THR A 245 17.66 4.60 13.86
N ILE A 246 16.39 4.75 14.20
CA ILE A 246 15.55 5.89 13.84
C ILE A 246 15.41 6.72 15.11
N THR A 247 15.78 7.99 15.02
CA THR A 247 15.56 8.97 16.08
C THR A 247 14.30 9.78 15.77
N TYR A 248 13.62 10.24 16.80
CA TYR A 248 12.49 11.14 16.67
C TYR A 248 12.58 12.27 17.68
N ASP A 249 12.03 13.42 17.30
CA ASP A 249 11.80 14.60 18.13
C ASP A 249 10.38 15.06 17.85
N LYS A 250 9.58 15.31 18.89
CA LYS A 250 8.19 15.71 18.72
C LYS A 250 8.00 17.18 18.41
N THR A 251 9.04 17.98 18.61
CA THR A 251 9.00 19.44 18.49
C THR A 251 9.47 19.93 17.13
N GLN A 252 10.04 19.04 16.32
CA GLN A 252 10.49 19.27 14.95
C GLN A 252 9.60 18.50 13.97
#